data_AF-A0A662AF65-F1
#
_entry.id   AF-A0A662AF65-F1
#
_cell.length_a   1.000
_cell.length_b   1.000
_cell.length_c   1.000
_cell.angle_alpha   90.00
_cell.angle_beta   90.00
_cell.angle_gamma   90.00
#
_symmetry.space_group_name_H-M   'P 1'
#
loop_
_entity.id
_entity.type
_entity.pdbx_description
1 polymer ?
#
loop_
_entity_poly.entity_id
_entity_poly.type
_entity_poly.pdbx_seq_one_letter_code
_entity_poly.pdbx_strand_id
1 'polypeptide(L)'
;MIKDPQMTLKTDTLHFDRSKQILYYKYSGTIKDSINTLTSNTGKYSLQNNKFQAISDVVLINPDYILNSNHLDYYTNDGKAFLYGSSTISSDDNFIYCEKGFYDTKQNISHFTRNARIEYDDREIKADSLFYNRNTGFASATKNITITDTLNHSVLKGNYAEYFEKLDSAYVIGRALAITNTNKDSLFIHGDTLLVTGDPKNRIIRAYHHVKFFKSDMSGKCDSIHSNQRTGLTQMFKNPVLWSNQSQITGDTIQLISNIETDKLDSLKVLQNAFIINKDSIGFNQIKGRNLLGKFDENDLRFVHIIGNSEVIHFVRNEDNSLIGIEKTTCSEIHFVLKDGAIQNAKFITQPDGETYPPSKLPENVRKLRGFQWREDEKPLTKEDIFKLDEK
;
A
#
# COMPACT_ATOMS: atom_id res chain seq x y z
N MET A 1 -50.69 -15.34 -17.56
CA MET A 1 -49.68 -14.38 -18.07
C MET A 1 -50.29 -12.99 -18.01
N ILE A 2 -49.66 -12.05 -17.31
CA ILE A 2 -50.03 -10.63 -17.35
C ILE A 2 -49.08 -9.93 -18.32
N LYS A 3 -49.63 -9.04 -19.15
CA LYS A 3 -48.87 -8.15 -20.03
C LYS A 3 -49.16 -6.70 -19.63
N ASP A 4 -48.11 -6.00 -19.25
CA ASP A 4 -48.04 -4.55 -19.12
C ASP A 4 -47.24 -4.01 -20.33
N PRO A 5 -47.42 -2.74 -20.78
CA PRO A 5 -46.64 -2.19 -21.88
C PRO A 5 -45.12 -2.29 -21.70
N GLN A 6 -44.63 -2.31 -20.45
CA GLN A 6 -43.20 -2.33 -20.14
C GLN A 6 -42.69 -3.69 -19.64
N MET A 7 -43.57 -4.61 -19.23
CA MET A 7 -43.15 -5.90 -18.69
C MET A 7 -44.17 -7.02 -18.90
N THR A 8 -43.70 -8.26 -18.90
CA THR A 8 -44.56 -9.46 -18.91
C THR A 8 -44.26 -10.33 -17.70
N LEU A 9 -45.31 -10.77 -17.01
CA LEU A 9 -45.23 -11.70 -15.87
C LEU A 9 -45.87 -13.03 -16.24
N LYS A 10 -45.10 -14.10 -16.16
CA LYS A 10 -45.53 -15.49 -16.35
C LYS A 10 -45.34 -16.27 -15.05
N THR A 11 -46.41 -16.87 -14.57
CA THR A 11 -46.44 -17.79 -13.42
C THR A 11 -47.63 -18.72 -13.61
N ASP A 12 -47.65 -19.83 -12.87
CA ASP A 12 -48.77 -20.77 -12.85
C ASP A 12 -50.01 -20.13 -12.24
N THR A 13 -49.90 -19.67 -10.99
CA THR A 13 -51.01 -19.06 -10.24
C THR A 13 -50.63 -17.66 -9.76
N LEU A 14 -51.44 -16.67 -10.14
CA LEU A 14 -51.28 -15.28 -9.72
C LEU A 14 -52.50 -14.82 -8.92
N HIS A 15 -52.25 -14.25 -7.75
CA HIS A 15 -53.28 -13.70 -6.88
C HIS A 15 -53.28 -12.17 -6.94
N PHE A 16 -54.46 -11.57 -6.83
CA PHE A 16 -54.62 -10.12 -6.72
C PHE A 16 -55.42 -9.76 -5.47
N ASP A 17 -54.74 -9.17 -4.48
CA ASP A 17 -55.41 -8.54 -3.33
C ASP A 17 -55.82 -7.11 -3.73
N ARG A 18 -57.09 -6.95 -4.09
CA ARG A 18 -57.67 -5.66 -4.50
C ARG A 18 -57.72 -4.64 -3.36
N SER A 19 -57.83 -5.08 -2.11
CA SER A 19 -57.90 -4.16 -0.97
C SER A 19 -56.56 -3.46 -0.76
N LYS A 20 -55.47 -4.22 -0.92
CA LYS A 20 -54.09 -3.73 -0.75
C LYS A 20 -53.42 -3.30 -2.05
N GLN A 21 -54.06 -3.54 -3.20
CA GLN A 21 -53.49 -3.31 -4.53
C GLN A 21 -52.15 -4.05 -4.73
N ILE A 22 -52.15 -5.36 -4.43
CA ILE A 22 -50.96 -6.22 -4.49
C ILE A 22 -51.23 -7.42 -5.42
N LEU A 23 -50.38 -7.59 -6.43
CA LEU A 23 -50.27 -8.82 -7.21
C LEU A 23 -49.17 -9.70 -6.61
N TYR A 24 -49.40 -11.01 -6.45
CA TYR A 24 -48.36 -11.90 -5.93
C TYR A 24 -48.49 -13.34 -6.42
N TYR A 25 -47.35 -14.02 -6.50
CA TYR A 25 -47.25 -15.44 -6.82
C TYR A 25 -46.46 -16.16 -5.72
N LYS A 26 -46.88 -17.41 -5.42
CA LYS A 26 -46.29 -18.24 -4.35
C LYS A 26 -45.35 -19.34 -4.87
N TYR A 27 -45.30 -19.53 -6.18
CA TYR A 27 -44.47 -20.51 -6.89
C TYR A 27 -43.83 -19.83 -8.10
N SER A 28 -42.90 -20.52 -8.77
CA SER A 28 -42.05 -19.95 -9.82
C SER A 28 -42.72 -18.88 -10.69
N GLY A 29 -42.06 -17.74 -10.77
CA GLY A 29 -42.44 -16.61 -11.59
C GLY A 29 -41.31 -16.20 -12.49
N THR A 30 -41.65 -15.77 -13.70
CA THR A 30 -40.72 -15.18 -14.67
C THR A 30 -41.24 -13.82 -15.08
N ILE A 31 -40.41 -12.80 -14.92
CA ILE A 31 -40.66 -11.44 -15.39
C ILE A 31 -39.69 -11.14 -16.51
N LYS A 32 -40.20 -10.58 -17.60
CA LYS A 32 -39.39 -10.11 -18.72
C LYS A 32 -39.74 -8.67 -19.04
N ASP A 33 -38.73 -7.81 -19.11
CA ASP A 33 -38.82 -6.47 -19.70
C ASP A 33 -38.07 -6.44 -21.06
N SER A 34 -37.75 -5.26 -21.58
CA SER A 34 -37.05 -5.11 -22.87
C SER A 34 -35.65 -5.72 -22.91
N ILE A 35 -34.97 -5.82 -21.77
CA ILE A 35 -33.55 -6.24 -21.68
C ILE A 35 -33.30 -7.30 -20.60
N ASN A 36 -34.09 -7.36 -19.54
CA ASN A 36 -33.89 -8.24 -18.40
C ASN A 36 -34.89 -9.39 -18.40
N THR A 37 -34.42 -10.57 -17.97
CA THR A 37 -35.26 -11.70 -17.55
C THR A 37 -34.99 -12.00 -16.08
N LEU A 38 -36.00 -11.86 -15.23
CA LEU A 38 -35.93 -12.20 -13.82
C LEU A 38 -36.77 -13.44 -13.51
N THR A 39 -36.21 -14.39 -12.76
CA THR A 39 -36.91 -15.54 -12.19
C THR A 39 -36.83 -15.53 -10.67
N SER A 40 -37.88 -15.99 -9.99
CA SER A 40 -37.87 -16.24 -8.54
C SER A 40 -38.94 -17.25 -8.13
N ASN A 41 -38.80 -17.84 -6.94
CA ASN A 41 -39.79 -18.76 -6.38
C ASN A 41 -41.04 -18.05 -5.87
N THR A 42 -40.87 -16.85 -5.31
CA THR A 42 -41.99 -16.02 -4.86
C THR A 42 -41.77 -14.57 -5.27
N GLY A 43 -42.86 -13.85 -5.45
CA GLY A 43 -42.77 -12.45 -5.82
C GLY A 43 -44.05 -11.69 -5.64
N LYS A 44 -43.89 -10.39 -5.47
CA LYS A 44 -44.96 -9.46 -5.12
C LYS A 44 -44.75 -8.15 -5.87
N TYR A 45 -45.80 -7.66 -6.50
CA TYR A 45 -45.86 -6.34 -7.11
C TYR A 45 -46.89 -5.47 -6.39
N SER A 46 -46.43 -4.38 -5.79
CA SER A 46 -47.28 -3.42 -5.07
C SER A 46 -47.55 -2.23 -5.98
N LEU A 47 -48.78 -2.07 -6.47
CA LEU A 47 -49.12 -1.02 -7.44
C LEU A 47 -49.03 0.39 -6.85
N GLN A 48 -49.36 0.56 -5.57
CA GLN A 48 -49.33 1.87 -4.89
C GLN A 48 -47.93 2.49 -4.88
N ASN A 49 -46.90 1.67 -4.66
CA ASN A 49 -45.53 2.14 -4.50
C ASN A 49 -44.63 1.75 -5.68
N ASN A 50 -45.19 1.15 -6.74
CA ASN A 50 -44.47 0.69 -7.93
C ASN A 50 -43.24 -0.16 -7.57
N LYS A 51 -43.45 -1.06 -6.60
CA LYS A 51 -42.41 -1.90 -6.02
C LYS A 51 -42.62 -3.34 -6.43
N PHE A 52 -41.64 -3.88 -7.12
CA PHE A 52 -41.47 -5.31 -7.33
C PHE A 52 -40.56 -5.90 -6.25
N GLN A 53 -40.93 -7.07 -5.74
CA GLN A 53 -40.17 -7.82 -4.75
C GLN A 53 -40.10 -9.26 -5.22
N ALA A 54 -38.88 -9.78 -5.32
CA ALA A 54 -38.59 -11.18 -5.65
C ALA A 54 -37.85 -11.82 -4.48
N ILE A 55 -38.31 -13.00 -4.05
CA ILE A 55 -37.76 -13.71 -2.90
C ILE A 55 -37.56 -15.19 -3.24
N SER A 56 -36.43 -15.73 -2.77
CA SER A 56 -35.93 -17.09 -2.96
C SER A 56 -35.58 -17.43 -4.41
N ASP A 57 -34.32 -17.86 -4.61
CA ASP A 57 -33.77 -18.26 -5.91
C ASP A 57 -33.98 -17.19 -6.99
N VAL A 58 -33.58 -15.95 -6.65
CA VAL A 58 -33.74 -14.80 -7.54
C VAL A 58 -32.58 -14.78 -8.52
N VAL A 59 -32.88 -14.95 -9.80
CA VAL A 59 -31.90 -14.85 -10.89
C VAL A 59 -32.36 -13.78 -11.86
N LEU A 60 -31.54 -12.77 -12.10
CA LEU A 60 -31.75 -11.74 -13.11
C LEU A 60 -30.67 -11.88 -14.19
N ILE A 61 -31.12 -12.09 -15.42
CA ILE A 61 -30.28 -12.22 -16.61
C ILE A 61 -30.44 -10.93 -17.42
N ASN A 62 -29.32 -10.23 -17.60
CA ASN A 62 -29.15 -9.10 -18.50
C ASN A 62 -28.10 -9.50 -19.57
N PRO A 63 -28.09 -8.88 -20.77
CA PRO A 63 -27.06 -9.15 -21.77
C PRO A 63 -25.62 -8.97 -21.25
N ASP A 64 -25.42 -8.05 -20.29
CA ASP A 64 -24.09 -7.68 -19.81
C ASP A 64 -23.72 -8.39 -18.48
N TYR A 65 -24.70 -8.97 -17.75
CA TYR A 65 -24.44 -9.60 -16.46
C TYR A 65 -25.56 -10.54 -15.99
N ILE A 66 -25.22 -11.43 -15.07
CA ILE A 66 -26.14 -12.30 -14.33
C ILE A 66 -26.06 -11.93 -12.85
N LEU A 67 -27.21 -11.65 -12.24
CA LEU A 67 -27.35 -11.36 -10.82
C LEU A 67 -28.08 -12.51 -10.12
N ASN A 68 -27.49 -13.04 -9.06
CA ASN A 68 -28.12 -14.04 -8.19
C ASN A 68 -28.32 -13.46 -6.78
N SER A 69 -29.50 -13.68 -6.19
CA SER A 69 -29.81 -13.22 -4.84
C SER A 69 -30.92 -14.07 -4.20
N ASN A 70 -31.09 -13.94 -2.89
CA ASN A 70 -32.26 -14.47 -2.21
C ASN A 70 -33.40 -13.45 -2.10
N HIS A 71 -33.11 -12.16 -2.19
CA HIS A 71 -34.12 -11.11 -2.06
C HIS A 71 -33.69 -9.85 -2.82
N LEU A 72 -34.48 -9.53 -3.85
CA LEU A 72 -34.40 -8.30 -4.63
C LEU A 72 -35.67 -7.47 -4.44
N ASP A 73 -35.51 -6.20 -4.08
CA ASP A 73 -36.55 -5.19 -4.21
C ASP A 73 -36.19 -4.24 -5.37
N TYR A 74 -37.13 -3.99 -6.27
CA TYR A 74 -36.96 -3.06 -7.38
C TYR A 74 -38.12 -2.07 -7.45
N TYR A 75 -37.81 -0.78 -7.49
CA TYR A 75 -38.78 0.30 -7.62
C TYR A 75 -38.77 0.81 -9.06
N THR A 76 -39.83 0.52 -9.80
CA THR A 76 -39.89 0.76 -11.26
C THR A 76 -39.96 2.25 -11.60
N ASN A 77 -40.57 3.08 -10.75
CA ASN A 77 -40.72 4.52 -11.00
C ASN A 77 -39.40 5.28 -10.91
N ASP A 78 -38.55 4.98 -9.93
CA ASP A 78 -37.31 5.70 -9.67
C ASP A 78 -36.06 4.91 -10.08
N GLY A 79 -36.20 3.65 -10.49
CA GLY A 79 -35.09 2.85 -11.02
C GLY A 79 -34.14 2.35 -9.94
N LYS A 80 -34.63 2.17 -8.71
CA LYS A 80 -33.80 1.75 -7.57
C LYS A 80 -33.93 0.26 -7.30
N ALA A 81 -32.79 -0.42 -7.23
CA ALA A 81 -32.68 -1.82 -6.86
C ALA A 81 -32.00 -1.99 -5.50
N PHE A 82 -32.50 -2.91 -4.68
CA PHE A 82 -31.94 -3.26 -3.39
C PHE A 82 -31.79 -4.77 -3.28
N LEU A 83 -30.61 -5.22 -2.90
CA LEU A 83 -30.26 -6.61 -2.66
C LEU A 83 -30.15 -6.85 -1.16
N TYR A 84 -30.71 -7.96 -0.68
CA TYR A 84 -30.64 -8.36 0.71
C TYR A 84 -30.18 -9.82 0.84
N GLY A 85 -29.20 -10.03 1.71
CA GLY A 85 -28.52 -11.32 1.85
C GLY A 85 -27.47 -11.54 0.78
N SER A 86 -26.77 -12.67 0.87
CA SER A 86 -25.71 -13.05 -0.07
C SER A 86 -26.20 -12.95 -1.51
N SER A 87 -25.55 -12.09 -2.27
CA SER A 87 -25.88 -11.78 -3.65
C SER A 87 -24.60 -11.72 -4.47
N THR A 88 -24.68 -12.20 -5.71
CA THR A 88 -23.58 -12.17 -6.67
C THR A 88 -23.99 -11.49 -7.96
N ILE A 89 -23.06 -10.80 -8.61
CA ILE A 89 -23.24 -10.22 -9.94
C ILE A 89 -22.02 -10.66 -10.76
N SER A 90 -22.25 -11.39 -11.84
CA SER A 90 -21.21 -11.89 -12.73
C SER A 90 -21.36 -11.24 -14.10
N SER A 91 -20.33 -10.58 -14.59
CA SER A 91 -20.21 -10.10 -15.97
C SER A 91 -18.96 -10.70 -16.64
N ASP A 92 -18.73 -10.35 -17.90
CA ASP A 92 -17.49 -10.71 -18.60
C ASP A 92 -16.25 -10.00 -18.02
N ASP A 93 -16.44 -8.83 -17.39
CA ASP A 93 -15.35 -7.99 -16.89
C ASP A 93 -15.02 -8.23 -15.40
N ASN A 94 -16.02 -8.65 -14.60
CA ASN A 94 -15.85 -8.80 -13.15
C ASN A 94 -16.91 -9.69 -12.49
N PHE A 95 -16.59 -10.08 -11.26
CA PHE A 95 -17.47 -10.74 -10.32
C PHE A 95 -17.62 -9.90 -9.04
N ILE A 96 -18.85 -9.69 -8.59
CA ILE A 96 -19.18 -8.92 -7.38
C ILE A 96 -19.91 -9.82 -6.39
N TYR A 97 -19.51 -9.75 -5.12
CA TYR A 97 -20.22 -10.33 -3.99
C TYR A 97 -20.57 -9.26 -2.95
N CYS A 98 -21.78 -9.32 -2.40
CA CYS A 98 -22.20 -8.49 -1.25
C CYS A 98 -23.33 -9.17 -0.47
N GLU A 99 -23.58 -8.72 0.76
CA GLU A 99 -24.77 -9.16 1.54
C GLU A 99 -25.86 -8.08 1.63
N LYS A 100 -25.55 -6.86 1.20
CA LYS A 100 -26.53 -5.80 0.98
C LYS A 100 -26.03 -4.87 -0.13
N GLY A 101 -26.84 -4.72 -1.17
CA GLY A 101 -26.53 -3.92 -2.35
C GLY A 101 -27.59 -2.89 -2.64
N PHE A 102 -27.19 -1.78 -3.24
CA PHE A 102 -28.06 -0.74 -3.76
C PHE A 102 -27.55 -0.32 -5.14
N TYR A 103 -28.48 -0.10 -6.07
CA TYR A 103 -28.19 0.48 -7.37
C TYR A 103 -29.28 1.48 -7.77
N ASP A 104 -28.87 2.66 -8.23
CA ASP A 104 -29.74 3.66 -8.84
C ASP A 104 -29.44 3.74 -10.34
N THR A 105 -30.36 3.25 -11.17
CA THR A 105 -30.19 3.21 -12.64
C THR A 105 -30.23 4.59 -13.29
N LYS A 106 -30.81 5.61 -12.63
CA LYS A 106 -30.91 6.97 -13.16
C LYS A 106 -29.66 7.77 -12.82
N GLN A 107 -29.14 7.59 -11.61
CA GLN A 107 -27.93 8.26 -11.15
C GLN A 107 -26.65 7.48 -11.47
N ASN A 108 -26.75 6.22 -11.90
CA ASN A 108 -25.62 5.31 -12.11
C ASN A 108 -24.70 5.21 -10.88
N ILE A 109 -25.32 5.03 -9.71
CA ILE A 109 -24.63 4.91 -8.43
C ILE A 109 -24.88 3.51 -7.87
N SER A 110 -23.81 2.86 -7.41
CA SER A 110 -23.88 1.61 -6.68
C SER A 110 -23.30 1.74 -5.27
N HIS A 111 -23.86 0.98 -4.34
CA HIS A 111 -23.35 0.85 -2.98
C HIS A 111 -23.51 -0.57 -2.49
N PHE A 112 -22.39 -1.22 -2.17
CA PHE A 112 -22.33 -2.58 -1.65
C PHE A 112 -21.80 -2.55 -0.22
N THR A 113 -22.44 -3.27 0.68
CA THR A 113 -22.08 -3.31 2.11
C THR A 113 -22.11 -4.74 2.63
N ARG A 114 -21.43 -4.93 3.78
CA ARG A 114 -21.24 -6.21 4.47
C ARG A 114 -20.43 -7.20 3.60
N ASN A 115 -19.12 -7.21 3.84
CA ASN A 115 -18.17 -8.08 3.15
C ASN A 115 -18.20 -7.92 1.62
N ALA A 116 -18.25 -6.67 1.15
CA ALA A 116 -18.27 -6.37 -0.27
C ALA A 116 -16.94 -6.79 -0.92
N ARG A 117 -17.04 -7.54 -2.01
CA ARG A 117 -15.89 -8.04 -2.76
C ARG A 117 -16.12 -7.86 -4.25
N ILE A 118 -15.11 -7.38 -4.96
CA ILE A 118 -15.08 -7.28 -6.42
C ILE A 118 -13.82 -7.99 -6.92
N GLU A 119 -13.98 -8.90 -7.85
CA GLU A 119 -12.92 -9.66 -8.50
C GLU A 119 -12.90 -9.29 -9.98
N TYR A 120 -11.75 -8.84 -10.46
CA TYR A 120 -11.41 -8.69 -11.87
C TYR A 120 -10.33 -9.73 -12.21
N ASP A 121 -9.98 -9.86 -13.48
CA ASP A 121 -8.91 -10.77 -13.93
C ASP A 121 -7.55 -10.47 -13.29
N ASP A 122 -7.25 -9.19 -13.04
CA ASP A 122 -5.94 -8.72 -12.58
C ASP A 122 -5.93 -8.21 -11.13
N ARG A 123 -7.10 -8.10 -10.48
CA ARG A 123 -7.19 -7.52 -9.14
C ARG A 123 -8.42 -7.98 -8.35
N GLU A 124 -8.26 -8.00 -7.04
CA GLU A 124 -9.33 -8.24 -6.08
C GLU A 124 -9.45 -7.05 -5.12
N ILE A 125 -10.68 -6.59 -4.88
CA ILE A 125 -11.01 -5.51 -3.95
C ILE A 125 -11.96 -6.06 -2.88
N LYS A 126 -11.59 -5.92 -1.61
CA LYS A 126 -12.39 -6.30 -0.45
C LYS A 126 -12.54 -5.11 0.49
N ALA A 127 -13.75 -4.87 1.01
CA ALA A 127 -14.03 -3.89 2.06
C ALA A 127 -15.36 -4.16 2.76
N ASP A 128 -15.60 -3.51 3.91
CA ASP A 128 -16.93 -3.58 4.55
C ASP A 128 -17.99 -2.84 3.71
N SER A 129 -17.58 -1.80 2.98
CA SER A 129 -18.43 -0.97 2.14
C SER A 129 -17.68 -0.47 0.91
N LEU A 130 -18.32 -0.56 -0.26
CA LEU A 130 -17.86 -0.07 -1.55
C LEU A 130 -18.94 0.82 -2.18
N PHE A 131 -18.57 2.02 -2.58
CA PHE A 131 -19.41 2.97 -3.32
C PHE A 131 -18.79 3.25 -4.68
N TYR A 132 -19.62 3.35 -5.72
CA TYR A 132 -19.17 3.75 -7.05
C TYR A 132 -20.18 4.65 -7.74
N ASN A 133 -19.68 5.71 -8.37
CA ASN A 133 -20.44 6.61 -9.23
C ASN A 133 -19.86 6.53 -10.66
N ARG A 134 -20.62 5.93 -11.56
CA ARG A 134 -20.20 5.67 -12.94
C ARG A 134 -20.05 6.95 -13.77
N ASN A 135 -20.85 7.98 -13.49
CA ASN A 135 -20.81 9.23 -14.27
C ASN A 135 -19.48 9.97 -14.05
N THR A 136 -19.00 9.97 -12.81
CA THR A 136 -17.75 10.62 -12.43
C THR A 136 -16.53 9.70 -12.54
N GLY A 137 -16.72 8.38 -12.47
CA GLY A 137 -15.63 7.41 -12.32
C GLY A 137 -15.01 7.48 -10.93
N PHE A 138 -15.81 7.81 -9.91
CA PHE A 138 -15.34 7.92 -8.53
C PHE A 138 -15.79 6.69 -7.74
N ALA A 139 -14.85 6.07 -7.03
CA ALA A 139 -15.14 5.00 -6.08
C ALA A 139 -14.62 5.37 -4.70
N SER A 140 -15.28 4.83 -3.66
CA SER A 140 -14.71 4.83 -2.32
C SER A 140 -14.93 3.50 -1.63
N ALA A 141 -13.96 3.13 -0.80
CA ALA A 141 -14.01 1.95 0.04
C ALA A 141 -13.86 2.37 1.50
N THR A 142 -14.52 1.66 2.41
CA THR A 142 -14.51 1.99 3.85
C THR A 142 -14.39 0.74 4.69
N LYS A 143 -13.47 0.78 5.66
CA LYS A 143 -13.06 -0.27 6.61
C LYS A 143 -12.57 -1.57 5.98
N ASN A 144 -11.56 -2.17 6.62
CA ASN A 144 -11.00 -3.48 6.25
C ASN A 144 -10.64 -3.58 4.76
N ILE A 145 -10.14 -2.47 4.18
CA ILE A 145 -9.89 -2.39 2.75
C ILE A 145 -8.66 -3.23 2.44
N THR A 146 -8.79 -4.13 1.46
CA THR A 146 -7.67 -4.86 0.86
C THR A 146 -7.86 -4.85 -0.64
N ILE A 147 -6.92 -4.23 -1.35
CA ILE A 147 -6.84 -4.23 -2.80
C ILE A 147 -5.61 -5.06 -3.15
N THR A 148 -5.80 -6.16 -3.85
CA THR A 148 -4.73 -7.07 -4.28
C THR A 148 -4.60 -6.98 -5.78
N ASP A 149 -3.43 -6.58 -6.28
CA ASP A 149 -3.06 -6.61 -7.70
C ASP A 149 -2.24 -7.88 -7.94
N THR A 150 -2.81 -8.81 -8.71
CA THR A 150 -2.20 -10.13 -8.96
C THR A 150 -1.13 -10.07 -10.04
N LEU A 151 -1.22 -9.11 -10.97
CA LEU A 151 -0.24 -8.92 -12.04
C LEU A 151 1.06 -8.29 -11.52
N ASN A 152 0.95 -7.27 -10.67
CA ASN A 152 2.09 -6.52 -10.14
C ASN A 152 2.55 -7.01 -8.75
N HIS A 153 1.93 -8.08 -8.23
CA HIS A 153 2.23 -8.65 -6.91
C HIS A 153 2.27 -7.61 -5.79
N SER A 154 1.23 -6.77 -5.73
CA SER A 154 1.11 -5.68 -4.76
C SER A 154 -0.22 -5.72 -4.01
N VAL A 155 -0.20 -5.23 -2.77
CA VAL A 155 -1.39 -5.17 -1.91
C VAL A 155 -1.46 -3.80 -1.25
N LEU A 156 -2.62 -3.16 -1.31
CA LEU A 156 -2.91 -1.90 -0.65
C LEU A 156 -4.00 -2.11 0.40
N LYS A 157 -3.76 -1.65 1.63
CA LYS A 157 -4.69 -1.77 2.76
C LYS A 157 -4.95 -0.43 3.42
N GLY A 158 -6.11 -0.29 4.05
CA GLY A 158 -6.48 0.90 4.81
C GLY A 158 -7.91 0.83 5.35
N ASN A 159 -8.36 1.91 5.99
CA ASN A 159 -9.71 2.04 6.52
C ASN A 159 -10.58 3.02 5.72
N TYR A 160 -9.97 3.83 4.87
CA TYR A 160 -10.69 4.63 3.88
C TYR A 160 -9.82 4.75 2.62
N ALA A 161 -10.46 4.58 1.46
CA ALA A 161 -9.82 4.77 0.18
C ALA A 161 -10.75 5.47 -0.80
N GLU A 162 -10.18 6.35 -1.61
CA GLU A 162 -10.81 6.95 -2.77
C GLU A 162 -10.08 6.51 -4.03
N TYR A 163 -10.82 6.27 -5.11
CA TYR A 163 -10.26 5.97 -6.42
C TYR A 163 -10.93 6.84 -7.48
N PHE A 164 -10.10 7.47 -8.31
CA PHE A 164 -10.53 8.31 -9.42
C PHE A 164 -10.08 7.64 -10.72
N GLU A 165 -11.01 6.93 -11.36
CA GLU A 165 -10.78 6.11 -12.55
C GLU A 165 -10.17 6.93 -13.70
N LYS A 166 -10.71 8.13 -13.96
CA LYS A 166 -10.25 9.01 -15.03
C LYS A 166 -8.83 9.54 -14.85
N LEU A 167 -8.33 9.55 -13.62
CA LEU A 167 -6.98 10.01 -13.27
C LEU A 167 -6.03 8.85 -12.97
N ASP A 168 -6.55 7.63 -12.91
CA ASP A 168 -5.88 6.43 -12.40
C ASP A 168 -5.12 6.72 -11.10
N SER A 169 -5.84 7.28 -10.13
CA SER A 169 -5.28 7.70 -8.85
C SER A 169 -6.07 7.14 -7.67
N ALA A 170 -5.35 6.67 -6.66
CA ALA A 170 -5.89 6.19 -5.40
C ALA A 170 -5.33 6.99 -4.22
N TYR A 171 -6.19 7.28 -3.25
CA TYR A 171 -5.87 7.90 -1.97
C TYR A 171 -6.29 6.97 -0.85
N VAL A 172 -5.40 6.66 0.08
CA VAL A 172 -5.67 5.70 1.16
C VAL A 172 -5.19 6.22 2.51
N ILE A 173 -6.05 6.14 3.52
CA ILE A 173 -5.77 6.56 4.90
C ILE A 173 -6.28 5.54 5.93
N GLY A 174 -5.88 5.77 7.18
CA GLY A 174 -6.34 5.00 8.34
C GLY A 174 -5.70 3.62 8.36
N ARG A 175 -4.49 3.52 8.94
CA ARG A 175 -3.62 2.33 8.85
C ARG A 175 -3.28 1.98 7.39
N ALA A 176 -3.00 2.99 6.58
CA ALA A 176 -2.65 2.82 5.18
C ALA A 176 -1.36 2.01 5.05
N LEU A 177 -1.37 0.96 4.23
CA LEU A 177 -0.23 0.06 4.05
C LEU A 177 -0.13 -0.36 2.59
N ALA A 178 1.02 -0.11 1.97
CA ALA A 178 1.39 -0.68 0.69
C ALA A 178 2.36 -1.85 0.92
N ILE A 179 2.12 -2.96 0.24
CA ILE A 179 2.98 -4.13 0.21
C ILE A 179 3.34 -4.39 -1.24
N THR A 180 4.62 -4.47 -1.56
CA THR A 180 5.11 -4.81 -2.91
C THR A 180 5.96 -6.07 -2.84
N ASN A 181 6.14 -6.74 -3.99
CA ASN A 181 6.93 -7.97 -4.13
C ASN A 181 6.42 -9.09 -3.21
N THR A 182 5.11 -9.32 -3.20
CA THR A 182 4.43 -10.28 -2.30
C THR A 182 4.79 -11.75 -2.54
N ASN A 183 5.47 -12.07 -3.63
CA ASN A 183 5.89 -13.43 -4.01
C ASN A 183 7.32 -13.80 -3.57
N LYS A 184 8.11 -12.85 -3.04
CA LYS A 184 9.51 -13.06 -2.60
C LYS A 184 9.75 -12.41 -1.24
N ASP A 185 10.59 -11.37 -1.19
CA ASP A 185 10.89 -10.56 -0.01
C ASP A 185 10.09 -9.25 -0.08
N SER A 186 9.00 -9.20 0.68
CA SER A 186 8.03 -8.12 0.58
C SER A 186 8.52 -6.84 1.27
N LEU A 187 8.29 -5.71 0.61
CA LEU A 187 8.50 -4.39 1.18
C LEU A 187 7.16 -3.87 1.72
N PHE A 188 7.13 -3.53 3.01
CA PHE A 188 5.96 -2.98 3.70
C PHE A 188 6.18 -1.49 3.92
N ILE A 189 5.28 -0.64 3.43
CA ILE A 189 5.36 0.83 3.57
C ILE A 189 4.08 1.33 4.24
N HIS A 190 4.24 2.01 5.37
CA HIS A 190 3.18 2.72 6.07
C HIS A 190 3.42 4.22 6.05
N GLY A 191 2.34 4.98 5.99
CA GLY A 191 2.29 6.41 6.29
C GLY A 191 0.87 6.80 6.67
N ASP A 192 0.66 8.02 7.13
CA ASP A 192 -0.68 8.53 7.46
C ASP A 192 -1.57 8.57 6.20
N THR A 193 -0.94 8.90 5.07
CA THR A 193 -1.57 8.95 3.75
C THR A 193 -0.72 8.26 2.70
N LEU A 194 -1.35 7.40 1.90
CA LEU A 194 -0.77 6.84 0.67
C LEU A 194 -1.50 7.40 -0.54
N LEU A 195 -0.72 7.89 -1.51
CA LEU A 195 -1.18 8.28 -2.84
C LEU A 195 -0.51 7.38 -3.88
N VAL A 196 -1.32 6.74 -4.71
CA VAL A 196 -0.84 5.93 -5.83
C VAL A 196 -1.39 6.53 -7.12
N THR A 197 -0.52 6.88 -8.07
CA THR A 197 -0.90 7.58 -9.30
C THR A 197 -0.17 7.04 -10.52
N GLY A 198 -0.78 7.14 -11.70
CA GLY A 198 -0.16 6.75 -12.98
C GLY A 198 -0.50 5.32 -13.39
N ASP A 199 -0.30 4.96 -14.65
CA ASP A 199 -0.69 3.63 -15.17
C ASP A 199 0.09 2.48 -14.50
N PRO A 200 -0.38 1.22 -14.59
CA PRO A 200 0.27 0.06 -13.96
C PRO A 200 1.76 -0.09 -14.24
N LYS A 201 2.29 0.38 -15.38
CA LYS A 201 3.72 0.30 -15.73
C LYS A 201 4.53 1.52 -15.25
N ASN A 202 3.87 2.61 -14.86
CA ASN A 202 4.49 3.87 -14.44
C ASN A 202 3.94 4.38 -13.10
N ARG A 203 3.57 3.47 -12.18
CA ARG A 203 3.01 3.86 -10.88
C ARG A 203 4.03 4.67 -10.08
N ILE A 204 3.52 5.77 -9.52
CA ILE A 204 4.20 6.59 -8.53
C ILE A 204 3.48 6.39 -7.19
N ILE A 205 4.24 5.97 -6.18
CA ILE A 205 3.76 5.82 -4.81
C ILE A 205 4.31 6.98 -3.99
N ARG A 206 3.42 7.68 -3.30
CA ARG A 206 3.80 8.72 -2.33
C ARG A 206 3.21 8.38 -0.98
N ALA A 207 4.04 8.42 0.05
CA ALA A 207 3.63 8.26 1.42
C ALA A 207 3.92 9.55 2.18
N TYR A 208 2.94 10.05 2.93
CA TYR A 208 3.07 11.29 3.69
C TYR A 208 2.82 11.06 5.16
N HIS A 209 3.67 11.73 5.94
CA HIS A 209 3.74 11.79 7.39
C HIS A 209 3.96 10.44 8.08
N HIS A 210 4.83 10.47 9.10
CA HIS A 210 5.18 9.31 9.93
C HIS A 210 5.52 8.05 9.12
N VAL A 211 6.18 8.25 7.97
CA VAL A 211 6.44 7.15 7.05
C VAL A 211 7.46 6.20 7.64
N LYS A 212 7.07 4.94 7.76
CA LYS A 212 7.94 3.82 8.17
C LYS A 212 7.83 2.72 7.14
N PHE A 213 8.95 2.07 6.84
CA PHE A 213 8.95 0.88 6.01
C PHE A 213 9.81 -0.23 6.60
N PHE A 214 9.52 -1.46 6.21
CA PHE A 214 10.19 -2.67 6.65
C PHE A 214 10.33 -3.66 5.50
N LYS A 215 11.51 -4.29 5.42
CA LYS A 215 11.90 -5.41 4.57
C LYS A 215 12.86 -6.28 5.39
N SER A 216 13.08 -7.54 5.01
CA SER A 216 13.89 -8.46 5.82
C SER A 216 15.33 -7.99 6.07
N ASP A 217 15.92 -7.25 5.14
CA ASP A 217 17.31 -6.76 5.15
C ASP A 217 17.46 -5.25 5.45
N MET A 218 16.35 -4.52 5.52
CA MET A 218 16.36 -3.07 5.77
C MET A 218 15.05 -2.53 6.32
N SER A 219 15.13 -1.45 7.06
CA SER A 219 13.98 -0.66 7.47
C SER A 219 14.31 0.82 7.47
N GLY A 220 13.30 1.67 7.51
CA GLY A 220 13.52 3.11 7.51
C GLY A 220 12.35 3.91 8.03
N LYS A 221 12.64 5.17 8.37
CA LYS A 221 11.69 6.15 8.87
C LYS A 221 11.99 7.53 8.26
N CYS A 222 10.95 8.28 7.90
CA CYS A 222 11.05 9.66 7.44
C CYS A 222 9.69 10.39 7.52
N ASP A 223 9.61 11.68 7.19
CA ASP A 223 8.31 12.36 7.03
C ASP A 223 7.59 11.90 5.77
N SER A 224 8.30 11.72 4.66
CA SER A 224 7.65 11.38 3.38
C SER A 224 8.54 10.60 2.43
N ILE A 225 7.88 9.75 1.63
CA ILE A 225 8.50 8.99 0.55
C ILE A 225 7.87 9.36 -0.79
N HIS A 226 8.70 9.43 -1.83
CA HIS A 226 8.29 9.39 -3.23
C HIS A 226 9.01 8.23 -3.90
N SER A 227 8.25 7.31 -4.50
CA SER A 227 8.80 6.16 -5.21
C SER A 227 8.25 6.11 -6.63
N ASN A 228 9.14 5.94 -7.61
CA ASN A 228 8.80 5.82 -9.02
C ASN A 228 9.25 4.45 -9.53
N GLN A 229 8.28 3.55 -9.74
CA GLN A 229 8.53 2.16 -10.13
C GLN A 229 9.23 2.04 -11.48
N ARG A 230 8.90 2.90 -12.45
CA ARG A 230 9.53 2.90 -13.78
C ARG A 230 11.04 3.12 -13.72
N THR A 231 11.49 3.93 -12.77
CA THR A 231 12.90 4.30 -12.61
C THR A 231 13.62 3.53 -11.50
N GLY A 232 12.88 2.78 -10.68
CA GLY A 232 13.40 2.16 -9.46
C GLY A 232 13.86 3.15 -8.38
N LEU A 233 13.58 4.45 -8.54
CA LEU A 233 14.01 5.50 -7.62
C LEU A 233 13.01 5.66 -6.47
N THR A 234 13.49 5.51 -5.25
CA THR A 234 12.77 5.80 -4.01
C THR A 234 13.51 6.90 -3.25
N GLN A 235 12.80 7.95 -2.87
CA GLN A 235 13.33 9.12 -2.19
C GLN A 235 12.65 9.26 -0.83
N MET A 236 13.45 9.45 0.21
CA MET A 236 13.02 9.72 1.58
C MET A 236 13.35 11.15 1.95
N PHE A 237 12.40 11.89 2.51
CA PHE A 237 12.53 13.31 2.79
C PHE A 237 12.25 13.64 4.26
N LYS A 238 12.92 14.71 4.73
CA LYS A 238 12.85 15.30 6.08
C LYS A 238 13.15 14.28 7.20
N ASN A 239 14.33 14.42 7.78
CA ASN A 239 14.87 13.54 8.83
C ASN A 239 14.85 12.04 8.48
N PRO A 240 15.18 11.63 7.24
CA PRO A 240 15.23 10.23 6.89
C PRO A 240 16.32 9.49 7.67
N VAL A 241 15.96 8.31 8.13
CA VAL A 241 16.87 7.33 8.70
C VAL A 241 16.61 5.99 8.06
N LEU A 242 17.69 5.36 7.59
CA LEU A 242 17.71 4.06 6.96
C LEU A 242 18.57 3.15 7.84
N TRP A 243 18.02 2.01 8.25
CA TRP A 243 18.77 0.94 8.91
C TRP A 243 18.93 -0.21 7.94
N SER A 244 20.18 -0.64 7.76
CA SER A 244 20.52 -1.83 6.98
C SER A 244 21.65 -2.55 7.71
N ASN A 245 21.46 -3.85 7.95
CA ASN A 245 22.35 -4.63 8.81
C ASN A 245 22.55 -3.96 10.18
N GLN A 246 23.80 -3.70 10.57
CA GLN A 246 24.20 -3.02 11.80
C GLN A 246 24.40 -1.50 11.65
N SER A 247 24.08 -0.97 10.46
CA SER A 247 24.35 0.41 10.09
C SER A 247 23.09 1.26 10.15
N GLN A 248 23.19 2.43 10.77
CA GLN A 248 22.22 3.50 10.67
C GLN A 248 22.77 4.59 9.74
N ILE A 249 21.97 4.96 8.74
CA ILE A 249 22.33 5.96 7.73
C ILE A 249 21.32 7.09 7.79
N THR A 250 21.80 8.33 7.89
CA THR A 250 20.97 9.55 7.97
C THR A 250 21.52 10.64 7.06
N GLY A 251 20.65 11.59 6.69
CA GLY A 251 20.99 12.80 5.94
C GLY A 251 19.72 13.63 5.70
N ASP A 252 19.80 14.69 4.90
CA ASP A 252 18.62 15.53 4.64
C ASP A 252 17.67 14.87 3.61
N THR A 253 18.23 14.11 2.67
CA THR A 253 17.49 13.30 1.69
C THR A 253 18.25 12.01 1.41
N ILE A 254 17.53 10.88 1.45
CA ILE A 254 18.07 9.57 1.07
C ILE A 254 17.40 9.14 -0.24
N GLN A 255 18.19 8.68 -1.19
CA GLN A 255 17.71 8.11 -2.45
C GLN A 255 18.21 6.66 -2.57
N LEU A 256 17.30 5.74 -2.78
CA LEU A 256 17.56 4.34 -3.10
C LEU A 256 17.20 4.11 -4.57
N ILE A 257 18.09 3.46 -5.30
CA ILE A 257 17.90 3.12 -6.71
C ILE A 257 17.92 1.60 -6.80
N SER A 258 16.83 1.03 -7.31
CA SER A 258 16.66 -0.41 -7.52
C SER A 258 16.71 -0.72 -9.01
N ASN A 259 17.20 -1.91 -9.34
CA ASN A 259 17.13 -2.44 -10.69
C ASN A 259 15.71 -2.95 -10.96
N ILE A 260 15.06 -2.40 -12.00
CA ILE A 260 13.66 -2.68 -12.35
C ILE A 260 13.42 -4.11 -12.89
N GLU A 261 14.47 -4.81 -13.33
CA GLU A 261 14.36 -6.18 -13.85
C GLU A 261 14.59 -7.22 -12.75
N THR A 262 15.48 -6.93 -11.81
CA THR A 262 15.89 -7.88 -10.77
C THR A 262 15.33 -7.59 -9.38
N ASP A 263 14.71 -6.42 -9.18
CA ASP A 263 14.25 -5.86 -7.89
C ASP A 263 15.36 -5.71 -6.83
N LYS A 264 16.63 -5.88 -7.21
CA LYS A 264 17.77 -5.70 -6.31
C LYS A 264 18.14 -4.24 -6.17
N LEU A 265 18.62 -3.84 -5.01
CA LEU A 265 19.22 -2.52 -4.82
C LEU A 265 20.51 -2.40 -5.62
N ASP A 266 20.70 -1.26 -6.27
CA ASP A 266 21.92 -0.92 -7.01
C ASP A 266 22.70 0.21 -6.30
N SER A 267 22.03 1.31 -5.97
CA SER A 267 22.71 2.50 -5.44
C SER A 267 21.98 3.14 -4.26
N LEU A 268 22.77 3.71 -3.36
CA LEU A 268 22.34 4.61 -2.29
C LEU A 268 22.93 5.99 -2.53
N LYS A 269 22.15 7.06 -2.38
CA LYS A 269 22.67 8.42 -2.30
C LYS A 269 22.10 9.10 -1.07
N VAL A 270 22.97 9.62 -0.23
CA VAL A 270 22.58 10.45 0.91
C VAL A 270 23.08 11.85 0.63
N LEU A 271 22.14 12.78 0.53
CA LEU A 271 22.38 14.14 0.12
C LEU A 271 22.31 15.05 1.34
N GLN A 272 23.38 15.83 1.55
CA GLN A 272 23.56 16.76 2.66
C GLN A 272 23.55 16.08 4.05
N ASN A 273 24.49 16.49 4.90
CA ASN A 273 24.65 15.99 6.27
C ASN A 273 24.68 14.46 6.35
N ALA A 274 25.30 13.80 5.38
CA ALA A 274 25.38 12.34 5.33
C ALA A 274 26.13 11.81 6.55
N PHE A 275 25.53 10.87 7.25
CA PHE A 275 26.08 10.30 8.47
C PHE A 275 25.77 8.80 8.55
N ILE A 276 26.79 7.98 8.77
CA ILE A 276 26.68 6.55 9.07
C ILE A 276 27.13 6.32 10.52
N ILE A 277 26.35 5.55 11.28
CA ILE A 277 26.69 5.08 12.60
C ILE A 277 26.57 3.56 12.62
N ASN A 278 27.64 2.87 13.04
CA ASN A 278 27.65 1.44 13.28
C ASN A 278 27.99 1.20 14.76
N LYS A 279 27.21 0.37 15.44
CA LYS A 279 27.41 0.04 16.85
C LYS A 279 28.54 -0.98 16.99
N ASP A 280 29.56 -0.63 17.75
CA ASP A 280 30.64 -1.53 18.17
C ASP A 280 30.38 -2.00 19.63
N SER A 281 31.10 -3.02 20.10
CA SER A 281 30.93 -3.57 21.47
C SER A 281 31.15 -2.53 22.57
N ILE A 282 31.98 -1.52 22.32
CA ILE A 282 32.41 -0.52 23.32
C ILE A 282 32.19 0.93 22.87
N GLY A 283 31.51 1.15 21.74
CA GLY A 283 31.34 2.48 21.17
C GLY A 283 30.61 2.49 19.84
N PHE A 284 30.85 3.53 19.05
CA PHE A 284 30.22 3.74 17.75
C PHE A 284 31.25 4.14 16.71
N ASN A 285 31.33 3.35 15.65
CA ASN A 285 32.00 3.76 14.43
C ASN A 285 31.13 4.81 13.74
N GLN A 286 31.73 5.94 13.36
CA GLN A 286 31.01 7.11 12.86
C GLN A 286 31.70 7.63 11.62
N ILE A 287 30.91 7.89 10.59
CA ILE A 287 31.38 8.43 9.32
C ILE A 287 30.44 9.56 8.95
N LYS A 288 30.98 10.75 8.73
CA LYS A 288 30.23 11.94 8.36
C LYS A 288 30.83 12.57 7.12
N GLY A 289 30.00 13.15 6.27
CA GLY A 289 30.43 14.02 5.19
C GLY A 289 29.28 14.85 4.63
N ARG A 290 29.54 15.62 3.56
CA ARG A 290 28.49 16.38 2.89
C ARG A 290 27.52 15.44 2.16
N ASN A 291 28.04 14.53 1.36
CA ASN A 291 27.25 13.54 0.63
C ASN A 291 27.87 12.14 0.78
N LEU A 292 27.02 11.13 0.63
CA LEU A 292 27.42 9.73 0.54
C LEU A 292 26.86 9.13 -0.73
N LEU A 293 27.72 8.43 -1.49
CA LEU A 293 27.35 7.59 -2.61
C LEU A 293 27.67 6.14 -2.26
N GLY A 294 26.67 5.27 -2.31
CA GLY A 294 26.77 3.87 -1.98
C GLY A 294 26.44 2.98 -3.17
N LYS A 295 27.12 1.83 -3.27
CA LYS A 295 26.78 0.75 -4.20
C LYS A 295 26.50 -0.53 -3.44
N PHE A 296 25.41 -1.18 -3.82
CA PHE A 296 25.01 -2.47 -3.27
C PHE A 296 25.57 -3.61 -4.11
N ASP A 297 25.82 -4.74 -3.46
CA ASP A 297 26.17 -6.01 -4.06
C ASP A 297 25.35 -7.09 -3.35
N GLU A 298 24.50 -7.81 -4.09
CA GLU A 298 23.52 -8.76 -3.52
C GLU A 298 22.68 -8.18 -2.36
N ASN A 299 22.23 -6.92 -2.50
CA ASN A 299 21.51 -6.12 -1.49
C ASN A 299 22.32 -5.74 -0.22
N ASP A 300 23.60 -6.10 -0.12
CA ASP A 300 24.50 -5.60 0.94
C ASP A 300 25.24 -4.34 0.46
N LEU A 301 25.32 -3.31 1.31
CA LEU A 301 25.98 -2.06 0.97
C LEU A 301 27.50 -2.27 1.00
N ARG A 302 28.14 -2.39 -0.17
CA ARG A 302 29.54 -2.84 -0.27
C ARG A 302 30.54 -1.72 -0.49
N PHE A 303 30.22 -0.73 -1.33
CA PHE A 303 31.12 0.39 -1.60
C PHE A 303 30.47 1.69 -1.15
N VAL A 304 31.21 2.49 -0.40
CA VAL A 304 30.73 3.77 0.12
C VAL A 304 31.77 4.85 -0.18
N HIS A 305 31.35 5.91 -0.86
CA HIS A 305 32.13 7.09 -1.16
C HIS A 305 31.54 8.29 -0.44
N ILE A 306 32.29 8.81 0.54
CA ILE A 306 31.95 10.03 1.28
C ILE A 306 32.66 11.21 0.62
N ILE A 307 31.91 12.27 0.36
CA ILE A 307 32.39 13.45 -0.37
C ILE A 307 32.17 14.70 0.47
N GLY A 308 33.24 15.48 0.63
CA GLY A 308 33.25 16.83 1.17
C GLY A 308 33.27 16.88 2.70
N ASN A 309 34.34 17.44 3.27
CA ASN A 309 34.55 17.61 4.72
C ASN A 309 34.25 16.32 5.49
N SER A 310 34.90 15.24 5.07
CA SER A 310 34.66 13.92 5.61
C SER A 310 35.35 13.77 6.96
N GLU A 311 34.64 13.28 7.96
CA GLU A 311 35.14 13.04 9.31
C GLU A 311 34.81 11.59 9.71
N VAL A 312 35.78 10.89 10.29
CA VAL A 312 35.65 9.49 10.71
C VAL A 312 36.12 9.32 12.14
N ILE A 313 35.38 8.53 12.91
CA ILE A 313 35.84 7.91 14.15
C ILE A 313 35.69 6.41 13.98
N HIS A 314 36.79 5.67 14.07
CA HIS A 314 36.83 4.22 13.88
C HIS A 314 37.56 3.53 15.04
N PHE A 315 36.93 2.51 15.60
CA PHE A 315 37.48 1.69 16.67
C PHE A 315 38.31 0.57 16.05
N VAL A 316 39.64 0.69 16.10
CA VAL A 316 40.56 -0.26 15.46
C VAL A 316 40.82 -1.43 16.40
N ARG A 317 40.63 -2.66 15.91
CA ARG A 317 40.85 -3.91 16.65
C ARG A 317 41.93 -4.78 15.98
N ASN A 318 42.59 -5.63 16.76
CA ASN A 318 43.52 -6.65 16.24
C ASN A 318 42.79 -7.96 15.86
N GLU A 319 43.54 -8.96 15.40
CA GLU A 319 43.03 -10.29 15.00
C GLU A 319 42.30 -11.03 16.14
N ASP A 320 42.71 -10.80 17.40
CA ASP A 320 42.05 -11.36 18.60
C ASP A 320 40.81 -10.55 19.03
N ASN A 321 40.35 -9.61 18.20
CA ASN A 321 39.24 -8.70 18.45
C ASN A 321 39.43 -7.78 19.67
N SER A 322 40.67 -7.55 20.12
CA SER A 322 40.99 -6.59 21.18
C SER A 322 41.16 -5.17 20.62
N LEU A 323 40.64 -4.16 21.33
CA LEU A 323 40.72 -2.76 20.90
C LEU A 323 42.16 -2.25 21.05
N ILE A 324 42.77 -1.85 19.92
CA ILE A 324 44.14 -1.32 19.89
C ILE A 324 44.18 0.21 19.88
N GLY A 325 43.13 0.86 19.38
CA GLY A 325 43.06 2.31 19.34
C GLY A 325 41.76 2.84 18.75
N ILE A 326 41.58 4.15 18.85
CA ILE A 326 40.49 4.88 18.21
C ILE A 326 41.14 5.83 17.21
N GLU A 327 40.90 5.59 15.94
CA GLU A 327 41.34 6.46 14.86
C GLU A 327 40.31 7.57 14.65
N LYS A 328 40.79 8.81 14.58
CA LYS A 328 39.99 9.96 14.20
C LYS A 328 40.66 10.67 13.03
N THR A 329 39.98 10.70 11.90
CA THR A 329 40.55 11.20 10.64
C THR A 329 39.61 12.16 9.96
N THR A 330 40.17 13.22 9.39
CA THR A 330 39.47 14.19 8.54
C THR A 330 40.12 14.24 7.16
N CYS A 331 39.32 14.38 6.11
CA CYS A 331 39.83 14.56 4.75
C CYS A 331 38.74 15.10 3.82
N SER A 332 39.09 15.35 2.55
CA SER A 332 38.09 15.78 1.57
C SER A 332 37.17 14.63 1.17
N GLU A 333 37.70 13.45 0.89
CA GLU A 333 36.94 12.29 0.39
C GLU A 333 37.42 10.98 1.01
N ILE A 334 36.49 10.03 1.20
CA ILE A 334 36.80 8.70 1.73
C ILE A 334 36.10 7.63 0.92
N HIS A 335 36.85 6.60 0.54
CA HIS A 335 36.31 5.40 -0.09
C HIS A 335 36.40 4.24 0.90
N PHE A 336 35.26 3.68 1.26
CA PHE A 336 35.16 2.50 2.10
C PHE A 336 34.72 1.29 1.28
N VAL A 337 35.28 0.14 1.65
CA VAL A 337 34.74 -1.17 1.30
C VAL A 337 34.21 -1.78 2.59
N LEU A 338 32.90 -2.06 2.60
CA LEU A 338 32.21 -2.71 3.70
C LEU A 338 31.99 -4.20 3.38
N LYS A 339 31.90 -5.00 4.43
CA LYS A 339 31.42 -6.39 4.38
C LYS A 339 30.63 -6.68 5.65
N ASP A 340 29.38 -7.13 5.53
CA ASP A 340 28.49 -7.41 6.66
C ASP A 340 28.32 -6.18 7.60
N GLY A 341 28.36 -4.97 7.03
CA GLY A 341 28.31 -3.69 7.75
C GLY A 341 29.63 -3.26 8.44
N ALA A 342 30.67 -4.09 8.44
CA ALA A 342 31.98 -3.76 8.99
C ALA A 342 32.93 -3.16 7.94
N ILE A 343 33.76 -2.19 8.34
CA ILE A 343 34.75 -1.57 7.47
C ILE A 343 35.91 -2.54 7.25
N GLN A 344 36.13 -2.96 6.00
CA GLN A 344 37.25 -3.84 5.60
C GLN A 344 38.44 -3.03 5.10
N ASN A 345 38.17 -1.98 4.34
CA ASN A 345 39.20 -1.10 3.78
C ASN A 345 38.69 0.34 3.75
N ALA A 346 39.58 1.28 4.05
CA ALA A 346 39.33 2.70 4.00
C ALA A 346 40.48 3.38 3.26
N LYS A 347 40.15 4.14 2.22
CA LYS A 347 41.10 4.97 1.48
C LYS A 347 40.72 6.44 1.66
N PHE A 348 41.57 7.17 2.36
CA PHE A 348 41.42 8.61 2.58
C PHE A 348 42.10 9.38 1.44
N ILE A 349 41.36 10.30 0.83
CA ILE A 349 41.78 11.02 -0.36
C ILE A 349 41.80 12.53 -0.08
N THR A 350 42.93 13.15 -0.42
CA THR A 350 43.21 14.60 -0.32
C THR A 350 43.21 15.15 1.10
N GLN A 351 44.40 15.57 1.54
CA GLN A 351 44.67 16.16 2.86
C GLN A 351 44.13 15.31 4.03
N PRO A 352 44.50 14.02 4.12
CA PRO A 352 44.16 13.23 5.30
C PRO A 352 44.93 13.79 6.51
N ASP A 353 44.18 14.24 7.51
CA ASP A 353 44.70 14.60 8.82
C ASP A 353 44.03 13.71 9.86
N GLY A 354 44.78 12.74 10.37
CA GLY A 354 44.26 11.69 11.23
C GLY A 354 45.23 11.31 12.34
N GLU A 355 44.67 11.10 13.52
CA GLU A 355 45.40 10.69 14.71
C GLU A 355 44.79 9.40 15.29
N THR A 356 45.65 8.49 15.75
CA THR A 356 45.23 7.27 16.45
C THR A 356 45.48 7.45 17.94
N TYR A 357 44.40 7.39 18.73
CA TYR A 357 44.45 7.54 20.17
C TYR A 357 44.37 6.18 20.86
N PRO A 358 45.21 5.92 21.88
CA PRO A 358 44.97 4.83 22.80
C PRO A 358 43.57 4.96 23.45
N PRO A 359 42.86 3.85 23.72
CA PRO A 359 41.48 3.90 24.23
C PRO A 359 41.30 4.69 25.53
N SER A 360 42.35 4.74 26.36
CA SER A 360 42.37 5.51 27.62
C SER A 360 42.60 7.02 27.44
N LYS A 361 43.07 7.45 26.27
CA LYS A 361 43.51 8.83 26.03
C LYS A 361 42.51 9.69 25.26
N LEU A 362 41.53 9.11 24.56
CA LEU A 362 40.50 9.88 23.87
C LEU A 362 39.37 10.22 24.85
N PRO A 363 39.20 11.50 25.24
CA PRO A 363 38.15 11.90 26.17
C PRO A 363 36.75 11.55 25.65
N GLU A 364 35.83 11.14 26.53
CA GLU A 364 34.49 10.68 26.10
C GLU A 364 33.71 11.75 25.30
N ASN A 365 33.91 13.02 25.62
CA ASN A 365 33.26 14.15 24.95
C ASN A 365 33.66 14.32 23.47
N VAL A 366 34.81 13.78 23.03
CA VAL A 366 35.26 13.85 21.64
C VAL A 366 35.10 12.54 20.87
N ARG A 367 34.51 11.51 21.50
CA ARG A 367 34.19 10.22 20.87
C ARG A 367 32.96 10.25 19.97
N LYS A 368 32.26 11.38 19.88
CA LYS A 368 31.09 11.58 19.03
C LYS A 368 31.32 12.75 18.08
N LEU A 369 31.09 12.52 16.79
CA LEU A 369 31.12 13.60 15.81
C LEU A 369 29.90 14.50 15.98
N ARG A 370 30.05 15.79 15.63
CA ARG A 370 28.94 16.73 15.63
C ARG A 370 27.83 16.23 14.69
N GLY A 371 26.61 16.11 15.22
CA GLY A 371 25.45 15.56 14.50
C GLY A 371 25.16 14.09 14.81
N PHE A 372 25.96 13.46 15.68
CA PHE A 372 25.68 12.09 16.15
C PHE A 372 24.28 11.98 16.78
N GLN A 373 23.45 11.11 16.22
CA GLN A 373 22.15 10.72 16.76
C GLN A 373 21.95 9.22 16.54
N TRP A 374 21.89 8.45 17.61
CA TRP A 374 21.60 7.01 17.54
C TRP A 374 20.10 6.79 17.78
N ARG A 375 19.40 6.27 16.78
CA ARG A 375 17.92 6.20 16.69
C ARG A 375 17.43 4.74 16.65
N GLU A 376 18.14 3.84 17.33
CA GLU A 376 17.85 2.38 17.33
C GLU A 376 16.46 2.05 17.91
N ASP A 377 15.96 2.86 18.83
CA ASP A 377 14.62 2.83 19.41
C ASP A 377 13.50 3.13 18.41
N GLU A 378 13.79 3.88 17.35
CA GLU A 378 12.84 4.21 16.28
C GLU A 378 12.80 3.16 15.16
N LYS A 379 13.72 2.18 15.19
CA LYS A 379 13.91 1.18 14.13
C LYS A 379 12.73 0.19 14.08
N PRO A 380 12.03 0.08 12.94
CA PRO A 380 11.09 -1.02 12.72
C PRO A 380 11.84 -2.34 12.65
N LEU A 381 11.51 -3.29 13.54
CA LEU A 381 12.10 -4.63 13.60
C LEU A 381 11.21 -5.70 12.96
N THR A 382 9.92 -5.40 12.85
CA THR A 382 8.89 -6.25 12.26
C THR A 382 7.98 -5.42 11.36
N LYS A 383 7.21 -6.10 10.50
CA LYS A 383 6.20 -5.45 9.65
C LYS A 383 5.08 -4.79 10.46
N GLU A 384 4.86 -5.18 11.71
CA GLU A 384 3.89 -4.56 12.62
C GLU A 384 4.40 -3.25 13.23
N ASP A 385 5.72 -3.11 13.41
CA ASP A 385 6.33 -1.93 14.03
C ASP A 385 6.19 -0.66 13.20
N ILE A 386 5.96 -0.78 11.89
CA ILE A 386 5.74 0.37 11.01
C ILE A 386 4.51 1.18 11.41
N PHE A 387 3.56 0.61 12.17
CA PHE A 387 2.36 1.30 12.66
C PHE A 387 2.52 1.95 14.04
N LYS A 388 3.66 1.75 14.72
CA LYS A 388 3.90 2.35 16.04
C LYS A 388 4.23 3.82 15.85
N LEU A 389 3.52 4.69 16.55
CA LEU A 389 3.92 6.09 16.69
C LEU A 389 5.05 6.17 17.71
N ASP A 390 6.04 7.00 17.42
CA ASP A 390 7.15 7.21 18.34
C ASP A 390 6.68 8.08 19.52
N GLU A 391 7.19 7.78 20.71
CA GLU A 391 6.93 8.61 21.89
C GLU A 391 7.53 10.02 21.66
N LYS A 392 6.79 11.05 22.03
CA LYS A 392 7.16 12.46 21.83
C LYS A 392 8.11 12.98 22.89
#